data_AF-A0ABD2Y676-F1
#
_entry.id   AF-A0ABD2Y676-F1
#
_cell.length_a   1.000
_cell.length_b   1.000
_cell.length_c   1.000
_cell.angle_alpha   90.00
_cell.angle_beta   90.00
_cell.angle_gamma   90.00
#
_symmetry.space_group_name_H-M   'P 1'
#
loop_
_entity.id
_entity.type
_entity.pdbx_description
1 polymer ?
#
loop_
_entity_poly.entity_id
_entity_poly.type
_entity_poly.pdbx_seq_one_letter_code
_entity_poly.pdbx_strand_id
1 'polypeptide(L)'
;MERRNNHHHQKKKFQTEEFKYKQRVVDEEYVDKTWKTLQQAIHDIYNHNEANVSPEELYRNAYTMVLHKFGEKLYSGLVTTMTFHLQEMAKTVKAAQDSSFLEELNRKWIDHKKASQIIRDIMMYMDRTFIPTNHKTPIRELGLNLWRDNVIHSSQIQTRLFDTLLELILRERSDEAINRDLIRNTIQMLMDLGSSVYQQDFEKPFLEVLTPHLRDTGKQILTDPGKLKNPVEFVQCLLNEKDKYDRIINLGFGNDNTFQNALNSSLEYLINLNPRCPEFISLFADEKLQKLGLKGGVTSEEEVEIVLDKVIMLFGYLQEKDLFKEYYKQHLAQRLLLGESVSDDAERSLILKLKTECGYQFTSELEGLFTEYMKQNTIAEGH
;
A
#
# COMPACT_ATOMS: atom_id res chain seq x y z
N MET A 1 -28.91 -31.18 -76.07
CA MET A 1 -28.35 -30.01 -76.80
C MET A 1 -28.11 -28.93 -75.76
N GLU A 2 -26.95 -28.34 -75.50
CA GLU A 2 -25.67 -28.30 -76.19
C GLU A 2 -24.58 -27.86 -75.18
N ARG A 3 -23.44 -28.54 -75.25
CA ARG A 3 -22.06 -28.03 -75.24
C ARG A 3 -21.60 -27.13 -74.08
N ARG A 4 -20.88 -27.81 -73.17
CA ARG A 4 -19.76 -27.30 -72.35
C ARG A 4 -18.81 -26.43 -73.18
N ASN A 5 -18.45 -25.25 -72.66
CA ASN A 5 -17.26 -24.51 -73.09
C ASN A 5 -16.42 -24.13 -71.86
N ASN A 6 -15.39 -24.93 -71.60
CA ASN A 6 -14.33 -24.66 -70.63
C ASN A 6 -13.54 -23.42 -71.07
N HIS A 7 -13.71 -22.28 -70.40
CA HIS A 7 -12.75 -21.17 -70.50
C HIS A 7 -11.67 -21.34 -69.43
N HIS A 8 -10.59 -22.01 -69.82
CA HIS A 8 -9.33 -22.06 -69.08
C HIS A 8 -8.71 -20.65 -69.07
N HIS A 9 -8.91 -19.89 -67.98
CA HIS A 9 -8.18 -18.65 -67.77
C HIS A 9 -6.71 -18.98 -67.47
N GLN A 10 -5.86 -18.89 -68.49
CA GLN A 10 -4.41 -18.84 -68.29
C GLN A 10 -4.09 -17.61 -67.42
N LYS A 11 -3.71 -17.85 -66.16
CA LYS A 11 -3.06 -16.82 -65.33
C LYS A 11 -1.74 -16.45 -66.01
N LYS A 12 -1.68 -15.26 -66.64
CA LYS A 12 -0.42 -14.64 -67.02
C LYS A 12 0.42 -14.46 -65.75
N LYS A 13 1.50 -15.23 -65.61
CA LYS A 13 2.56 -14.92 -64.66
C LYS A 13 3.18 -13.60 -65.11
N PHE A 14 2.98 -12.55 -64.33
CA PHE A 14 3.80 -11.35 -64.46
C PHE A 14 5.22 -11.74 -64.03
N GLN A 15 6.15 -11.75 -64.99
CA GLN A 15 7.57 -11.66 -64.68
C GLN A 15 7.82 -10.23 -64.21
N THR A 16 7.87 -10.03 -62.91
CA THR A 16 8.51 -8.85 -62.35
C THR A 16 9.98 -8.92 -62.76
N GLU A 17 10.42 -7.97 -63.58
CA GLU A 17 11.85 -7.71 -63.74
C GLU A 17 12.47 -7.59 -62.35
N GLU A 18 13.65 -8.19 -62.14
CA GLU A 18 14.44 -7.98 -60.93
C GLU A 18 14.74 -6.48 -60.82
N PHE A 19 13.87 -5.76 -60.12
CA PHE A 19 14.25 -4.52 -59.48
C PHE A 19 15.31 -4.93 -58.47
N LYS A 20 16.57 -4.79 -58.88
CA LYS A 20 17.72 -4.75 -57.98
C LYS A 20 17.49 -3.58 -57.04
N TYR A 21 16.72 -3.82 -55.99
CA TYR A 21 16.78 -3.03 -54.78
C TYR A 21 18.21 -3.24 -54.30
N LYS A 22 19.12 -2.36 -54.72
CA LYS A 22 20.42 -2.24 -54.07
C LYS A 22 20.08 -1.97 -52.63
N GLN A 23 20.11 -3.02 -51.82
CA GLN A 23 20.10 -2.92 -50.37
C GLN A 23 21.25 -1.96 -50.09
N ARG A 24 20.94 -0.68 -49.84
CA ARG A 24 21.96 0.29 -49.44
C ARG A 24 22.48 -0.30 -48.15
N VAL A 25 23.66 -0.91 -48.22
CA VAL A 25 24.44 -1.28 -47.04
C VAL A 25 24.62 0.05 -46.33
N VAL A 26 23.89 0.24 -45.25
CA VAL A 26 24.06 1.43 -44.43
C VAL A 26 25.47 1.34 -43.89
N ASP A 27 26.28 2.35 -44.20
CA ASP A 27 27.67 2.43 -43.79
C ASP A 27 27.74 2.41 -42.26
N GLU A 28 28.72 1.71 -41.69
CA GLU A 28 28.89 1.57 -40.25
C GLU A 28 29.11 2.95 -39.59
N GLU A 29 29.74 3.87 -40.31
CA GLU A 29 29.91 5.27 -39.92
C GLU A 29 28.57 6.02 -39.79
N TYR A 30 27.60 5.74 -40.67
CA TYR A 30 26.27 6.33 -40.57
C TYR A 30 25.54 5.81 -39.33
N VAL A 31 25.65 4.51 -39.03
CA VAL A 31 25.05 3.90 -37.84
C VAL A 31 25.64 4.50 -36.56
N ASP A 32 26.96 4.69 -36.51
CA ASP A 32 27.63 5.33 -35.38
C ASP A 32 27.18 6.77 -35.18
N LYS A 33 27.03 7.51 -36.28
CA LYS A 33 26.50 8.88 -36.22
C LYS A 33 25.05 8.90 -35.74
N THR A 34 24.19 8.02 -36.24
CA THR A 34 22.79 7.89 -35.81
C THR A 34 22.70 7.53 -34.33
N TRP A 35 23.52 6.59 -33.87
CA TRP A 35 23.58 6.23 -32.44
C TRP A 35 24.04 7.41 -31.59
N LYS A 36 25.08 8.15 -31.99
CA LYS A 36 25.53 9.35 -31.26
C LYS A 36 24.42 10.39 -31.13
N THR A 37 23.62 10.60 -32.18
CA THR A 37 22.46 11.50 -32.11
C THR A 37 21.41 11.01 -31.10
N LEU A 38 21.08 9.71 -31.12
CA LEU A 38 20.14 9.13 -30.16
C LEU A 38 20.67 9.19 -28.72
N GLN A 39 21.95 8.88 -28.54
CA GLN A 39 22.63 8.95 -27.24
C GLN A 39 22.62 10.38 -26.68
N GLN A 40 22.95 11.37 -27.51
CA GLN A 40 22.88 12.77 -27.10
C GLN A 40 21.46 13.18 -26.71
N ALA A 41 20.45 12.76 -27.48
CA ALA A 41 19.06 13.03 -27.12
C ALA A 41 18.65 12.39 -25.79
N ILE A 42 19.15 11.19 -25.47
CA ILE A 42 18.94 10.56 -24.15
C ILE A 42 19.61 11.40 -23.05
N HIS A 43 20.83 11.91 -23.28
CA HIS A 43 21.46 12.85 -22.35
C HIS A 43 20.63 14.12 -22.14
N ASP A 44 20.09 14.70 -23.21
CA ASP A 44 19.28 15.91 -23.15
C ASP A 44 17.97 15.67 -22.38
N ILE A 45 17.33 14.51 -22.58
CA ILE A 45 16.11 14.09 -21.86
C ILE A 45 16.37 14.01 -20.35
N TYR A 46 17.45 13.35 -19.91
CA TYR A 46 17.78 13.25 -18.48
C TYR A 46 18.22 14.58 -17.86
N ASN A 47 18.89 15.43 -18.65
CA ASN A 47 19.34 16.75 -18.20
C ASN A 47 18.26 17.83 -18.28
N HIS A 48 17.05 17.50 -18.74
CA HIS A 48 15.96 18.46 -18.97
C HIS A 48 16.33 19.58 -19.95
N ASN A 49 17.20 19.29 -20.91
CA ASN A 49 17.58 20.21 -21.97
C ASN A 49 16.55 20.16 -23.11
N GLU A 50 16.37 21.27 -23.83
CA GLU A 50 15.61 21.27 -25.08
C GLU A 50 16.30 20.36 -26.11
N ALA A 51 15.54 19.42 -26.67
CA ALA A 51 16.07 18.52 -27.68
C ALA A 51 16.34 19.30 -28.98
N ASN A 52 17.58 19.21 -29.48
CA ASN A 52 17.97 19.80 -30.76
C ASN A 52 17.35 19.09 -31.98
N VAL A 53 16.70 17.93 -31.76
CA VAL A 53 16.19 17.03 -32.79
C VAL A 53 14.72 16.72 -32.49
N SER A 54 13.87 16.69 -33.52
CA SER A 54 12.43 16.43 -33.32
C SER A 54 12.16 14.99 -32.84
N PRO A 55 11.08 14.77 -32.07
CA PRO A 55 10.71 13.42 -31.63
C PRO A 55 10.51 12.42 -32.78
N GLU A 56 9.97 12.88 -33.92
CA GLU A 56 9.76 12.06 -35.11
C GLU A 56 11.08 11.65 -35.75
N GLU A 57 12.07 12.54 -35.75
CA GLU A 57 13.40 12.23 -36.25
C GLU A 57 14.13 11.23 -35.34
N LEU A 58 14.01 11.39 -34.01
CA LEU A 58 14.55 10.42 -33.05
C LEU A 58 13.91 9.04 -33.23
N TYR A 59 12.58 8.98 -33.37
CA TYR A 59 11.88 7.73 -33.67
C TYR A 59 12.36 7.11 -34.99
N ARG A 60 12.48 7.91 -36.06
CA ARG A 60 12.97 7.43 -37.36
C ARG A 60 14.40 6.88 -37.26
N ASN A 61 15.26 7.54 -36.51
CA ASN A 61 16.64 7.12 -36.27
C ASN A 61 16.69 5.76 -35.56
N ALA A 62 15.90 5.59 -34.49
CA ALA A 62 15.78 4.31 -33.79
C ALA A 62 15.20 3.21 -34.69
N TYR A 63 14.16 3.53 -35.46
CA TYR A 63 13.56 2.64 -36.46
C TYR A 63 14.59 2.16 -37.49
N THR A 64 15.36 3.08 -38.08
CA THR A 64 16.39 2.77 -39.09
C THR A 64 17.45 1.84 -38.50
N MET A 65 17.93 2.09 -37.28
CA MET A 65 18.92 1.20 -36.66
C MET A 65 18.41 -0.23 -36.50
N VAL A 66 17.16 -0.42 -36.05
CA VAL A 66 16.57 -1.76 -35.93
C VAL A 66 16.37 -2.41 -37.29
N LEU A 67 15.84 -1.68 -38.27
CA LEU A 67 15.59 -2.16 -39.64
C LEU A 67 16.87 -2.67 -40.31
N HIS A 68 17.99 -2.01 -40.07
CA HIS A 68 19.29 -2.36 -40.64
C HIS A 68 20.08 -3.37 -39.79
N LYS A 69 19.41 -4.12 -38.90
CA LYS A 69 19.99 -5.18 -38.05
C LYS A 69 20.98 -4.70 -36.96
N PHE A 70 20.95 -3.42 -36.59
CA PHE A 70 21.76 -2.86 -35.49
C PHE A 70 20.98 -2.75 -34.17
N GLY A 71 19.92 -3.56 -33.99
CA GLY A 71 19.08 -3.54 -32.79
C GLY A 71 19.84 -3.86 -31.50
N GLU A 72 20.81 -4.78 -31.52
CA GLU A 72 21.59 -5.12 -30.31
C GLU A 72 22.50 -3.97 -29.87
N LYS A 73 23.12 -3.28 -30.82
CA LYS A 73 23.95 -2.09 -30.55
C LYS A 73 23.10 -0.96 -29.97
N LEU A 74 21.91 -0.74 -30.53
CA LEU A 74 20.96 0.25 -30.01
C LEU A 74 20.48 -0.10 -28.59
N TYR A 75 20.11 -1.37 -28.34
CA TYR A 75 19.64 -1.80 -27.02
C TYR A 75 20.75 -1.71 -25.96
N SER A 76 21.94 -2.25 -26.24
CA SER A 76 23.08 -2.20 -25.31
C SER A 76 23.56 -0.77 -25.05
N GLY A 77 23.57 0.08 -26.08
CA GLY A 77 23.88 1.50 -25.95
C GLY A 77 22.84 2.24 -25.09
N LEU A 78 21.56 1.92 -25.26
CA LEU A 78 20.47 2.46 -24.44
C LEU A 78 20.66 2.08 -22.97
N VAL A 79 20.85 0.79 -22.69
CA VAL A 79 21.10 0.28 -21.33
C VAL A 79 22.29 1.00 -20.70
N THR A 80 23.41 1.12 -21.41
CA THR A 80 24.63 1.78 -20.92
C THR A 80 24.38 3.25 -20.59
N THR A 81 23.69 3.97 -21.48
CA THR A 81 23.45 5.41 -21.32
C THR A 81 22.47 5.69 -20.18
N MET A 82 21.39 4.91 -20.06
CA MET A 82 20.45 5.02 -18.93
C MET A 82 21.13 4.67 -17.60
N THR A 83 21.96 3.62 -17.58
CA THR A 83 22.70 3.19 -16.38
C THR A 83 23.62 4.31 -15.89
N PHE A 84 24.35 4.98 -16.79
CA PHE A 84 25.20 6.12 -16.45
C PHE A 84 24.42 7.22 -15.71
N HIS A 85 23.28 7.65 -16.26
CA HIS A 85 22.45 8.68 -15.63
C HIS A 85 21.91 8.23 -14.26
N LEU A 86 21.46 6.99 -14.14
CA LEU A 86 20.96 6.46 -12.88
C LEU A 86 22.04 6.38 -11.80
N GLN A 87 23.29 6.10 -12.18
CA GLN A 87 24.42 6.14 -11.26
C GLN A 87 24.74 7.58 -10.80
N GLU A 88 24.66 8.57 -11.68
CA GLU A 88 24.81 9.99 -11.30
C GLU A 88 23.66 10.47 -10.39
N MET A 89 22.42 10.03 -10.68
CA MET A 89 21.27 10.28 -9.81
C MET A 89 21.47 9.64 -8.44
N ALA A 90 21.94 8.38 -8.38
CA ALA A 90 22.24 7.70 -7.12
C ALA A 90 23.34 8.42 -6.33
N LYS A 91 24.38 8.95 -6.98
CA LYS A 91 25.42 9.77 -6.30
C LYS A 91 24.82 11.03 -5.68
N THR A 92 23.92 11.71 -6.40
CA THR A 92 23.23 12.91 -5.91
C THR A 92 22.35 12.58 -4.69
N VAL A 93 21.58 11.49 -4.77
CA VAL A 93 20.73 11.00 -3.66
C VAL A 93 21.57 10.62 -2.44
N LYS A 94 22.73 9.98 -2.63
CA LYS A 94 23.66 9.64 -1.54
C LYS A 94 24.22 10.88 -0.85
N ALA A 95 24.52 11.92 -1.62
CA ALA A 95 25.07 13.17 -1.11
C ALA A 95 24.03 14.10 -0.47
N ALA A 96 22.73 13.80 -0.60
CA ALA A 96 21.66 14.58 0.01
C ALA A 96 21.77 14.57 1.55
N GLN A 97 21.36 15.65 2.20
CA GLN A 97 21.26 15.75 3.66
C GLN A 97 20.11 14.88 4.19
N ASP A 98 20.17 14.47 5.47
CA ASP A 98 19.16 13.57 6.05
C ASP A 98 17.75 14.14 5.97
N SER A 99 17.59 15.44 6.25
CA SER A 99 16.31 16.12 6.19
C SER A 99 15.69 16.20 4.80
N SER A 100 16.50 16.14 3.74
CA SER A 100 16.05 16.28 2.34
C SER A 100 16.20 15.00 1.51
N PHE A 101 16.58 13.89 2.15
CA PHE A 101 16.93 12.65 1.45
C PHE A 101 15.74 12.07 0.66
N LEU A 102 14.57 11.93 1.30
CA LEU A 102 13.37 11.40 0.64
C LEU A 102 12.83 12.34 -0.44
N GLU A 103 12.95 13.65 -0.24
CA GLU A 103 12.57 14.65 -1.24
C GLU A 103 13.43 14.50 -2.50
N GLU A 104 14.75 14.37 -2.31
CA GLU A 104 15.68 14.18 -3.42
C GLU A 104 15.43 12.85 -4.14
N LEU A 105 15.25 11.76 -3.39
CA LEU A 105 14.96 10.44 -3.96
C LEU A 105 13.66 10.46 -4.77
N ASN A 106 12.58 11.04 -4.21
CA ASN A 106 11.28 11.13 -4.88
C ASN A 106 11.35 12.02 -6.13
N ARG A 107 12.06 13.16 -6.06
CA ARG A 107 12.30 14.03 -7.21
C ARG A 107 13.00 13.27 -8.34
N LYS A 108 14.10 12.59 -8.01
CA LYS A 108 14.87 11.79 -8.98
C LYS A 108 14.06 10.63 -9.55
N TRP A 109 13.20 10.00 -8.76
CA TRP A 109 12.29 8.97 -9.25
C TRP A 109 11.29 9.53 -10.28
N ILE A 110 10.69 10.69 -10.00
CA ILE A 110 9.76 11.36 -10.91
C ILE A 110 10.46 11.74 -12.22
N ASP A 111 11.67 12.29 -12.14
CA ASP A 111 12.47 12.67 -13.31
C ASP A 111 12.79 11.44 -14.17
N HIS A 112 13.22 10.33 -13.54
CA HIS A 112 13.48 9.08 -14.25
C HIS A 112 12.22 8.50 -14.90
N LYS A 113 11.07 8.52 -14.22
CA LYS A 113 9.80 8.04 -14.81
C LYS A 113 9.45 8.83 -16.08
N LYS A 114 9.59 10.16 -16.05
CA LYS A 114 9.35 11.02 -17.23
C LYS A 114 10.32 10.71 -18.35
N ALA A 115 11.62 10.64 -18.05
CA ALA A 115 12.66 10.32 -19.03
C ALA A 115 12.42 8.94 -19.66
N SER A 116 12.15 7.92 -18.85
CA SER A 116 11.90 6.56 -19.31
C SER A 116 10.66 6.45 -20.20
N GLN A 117 9.63 7.27 -19.96
CA GLN A 117 8.45 7.32 -20.83
C GLN A 117 8.80 7.89 -22.21
N ILE A 118 9.52 9.01 -22.27
CA ILE A 118 9.94 9.64 -23.53
C ILE A 118 10.84 8.69 -24.33
N ILE A 119 11.81 8.06 -23.67
CA ILE A 119 12.72 7.08 -24.27
C ILE A 119 11.94 5.90 -24.85
N ARG A 120 10.96 5.37 -24.11
CA ARG A 120 10.08 4.29 -24.60
C ARG A 120 9.35 4.70 -25.88
N ASP A 121 8.84 5.93 -25.92
CA ASP A 121 8.08 6.42 -27.07
C ASP A 121 8.98 6.59 -28.32
N ILE A 122 10.22 7.05 -28.14
CA ILE A 122 11.26 7.08 -29.20
C ILE A 122 11.58 5.65 -29.68
N MET A 123 11.67 4.70 -28.77
CA MET A 123 12.11 3.33 -29.05
C MET A 123 10.95 2.36 -29.35
N MET A 124 9.75 2.88 -29.64
CA MET A 124 8.53 2.10 -29.80
C MET A 124 8.65 0.96 -30.84
N TYR A 125 9.39 1.17 -31.93
CA TYR A 125 9.60 0.12 -32.94
C TYR A 125 10.48 -1.03 -32.41
N MET A 126 11.48 -0.73 -31.58
CA MET A 126 12.34 -1.74 -30.94
C MET A 126 11.52 -2.63 -29.99
N ASP A 127 10.66 -2.03 -29.16
CA ASP A 127 9.72 -2.75 -28.27
C ASP A 127 8.79 -3.69 -29.05
N ARG A 128 8.33 -3.28 -30.24
CA ARG A 128 7.38 -4.08 -31.04
C ARG A 128 8.03 -5.19 -31.86
N THR A 129 9.31 -5.07 -32.22
CA THR A 129 9.93 -5.95 -33.21
C THR A 129 11.17 -6.66 -32.68
N PHE A 130 12.17 -5.89 -32.25
CA PHE A 130 13.47 -6.43 -31.84
C PHE A 130 13.38 -7.16 -30.49
N ILE A 131 12.73 -6.56 -29.50
CA ILE A 131 12.67 -7.07 -28.13
C ILE A 131 11.99 -8.45 -28.05
N PRO A 132 10.80 -8.67 -28.64
CA PRO A 132 10.15 -9.99 -28.63
C PRO A 132 10.96 -11.06 -29.37
N THR A 133 11.58 -10.68 -30.49
CA THR A 133 12.37 -11.59 -31.33
C THR A 133 13.64 -12.06 -30.63
N ASN A 134 14.24 -11.21 -29.78
CA ASN A 134 15.50 -11.49 -29.10
C ASN A 134 15.33 -11.77 -27.60
N HIS A 135 14.09 -11.95 -27.13
CA HIS A 135 13.74 -12.20 -25.73
C HIS A 135 14.41 -11.24 -24.73
N LYS A 136 14.47 -9.95 -25.10
CA LYS A 136 15.02 -8.89 -24.23
C LYS A 136 13.94 -8.33 -23.31
N THR A 137 14.34 -7.55 -22.31
CA THR A 137 13.40 -6.83 -21.43
C THR A 137 12.80 -5.63 -22.16
N PRO A 138 11.45 -5.47 -22.18
CA PRO A 138 10.77 -4.28 -22.68
C PRO A 138 11.28 -2.99 -22.05
N ILE A 139 11.27 -1.88 -22.78
CA ILE A 139 11.95 -0.65 -22.34
C ILE A 139 11.34 -0.06 -21.07
N ARG A 140 10.02 -0.18 -20.90
CA ARG A 140 9.35 0.20 -19.64
C ARG A 140 9.90 -0.59 -18.45
N GLU A 141 9.98 -1.90 -18.57
CA GLU A 141 10.48 -2.79 -17.51
C GLU A 141 11.99 -2.62 -17.30
N LEU A 142 12.74 -2.35 -18.37
CA LEU A 142 14.16 -2.03 -18.32
C LEU A 142 14.39 -0.79 -17.45
N GLY A 143 13.62 0.28 -17.65
CA GLY A 143 13.73 1.50 -16.84
C GLY A 143 13.52 1.23 -15.34
N LEU A 144 12.56 0.37 -14.99
CA LEU A 144 12.30 -0.03 -13.60
C LEU A 144 13.44 -0.90 -13.04
N ASN A 145 13.89 -1.91 -13.78
CA ASN A 145 14.99 -2.79 -13.38
C ASN A 145 16.28 -2.00 -13.15
N LEU A 146 16.62 -1.08 -14.06
CA LEU A 146 17.81 -0.26 -13.91
C LEU A 146 17.74 0.66 -12.69
N TRP A 147 16.57 1.23 -12.39
CA TRP A 147 16.37 2.04 -11.17
C TRP A 147 16.55 1.20 -9.92
N ARG A 148 15.93 0.01 -9.88
CA ARG A 148 16.10 -0.95 -8.78
C ARG A 148 17.58 -1.25 -8.56
N ASP A 149 18.28 -1.68 -9.59
CA ASP A 149 19.64 -2.21 -9.47
C ASP A 149 20.68 -1.12 -9.16
N ASN A 150 20.51 0.10 -9.70
CA ASN A 150 21.51 1.17 -9.56
C ASN A 150 21.20 2.16 -8.43
N VAL A 151 19.93 2.33 -8.05
CA VAL A 151 19.50 3.31 -7.05
C VAL A 151 19.04 2.62 -5.77
N ILE A 152 18.01 1.79 -5.83
CA ILE A 152 17.40 1.20 -4.61
C ILE A 152 18.27 0.12 -3.98
N HIS A 153 18.87 -0.76 -4.78
CA HIS A 153 19.80 -1.82 -4.31
C HIS A 153 21.20 -1.31 -4.02
N SER A 154 21.44 0.00 -4.11
CA SER A 154 22.63 0.58 -3.50
C SER A 154 22.50 0.47 -1.98
N SER A 155 23.35 -0.34 -1.34
CA SER A 155 23.34 -0.60 0.11
C SER A 155 23.12 0.66 0.97
N GLN A 156 23.87 1.74 0.70
CA GLN A 156 23.73 3.00 1.43
C GLN A 156 22.34 3.65 1.30
N ILE A 157 21.75 3.63 0.09
CA ILE A 157 20.41 4.20 -0.14
C ILE A 157 19.37 3.28 0.49
N GLN A 158 19.51 1.97 0.34
CA GLN A 158 18.57 0.98 0.90
C GLN A 158 18.48 1.09 2.42
N THR A 159 19.61 1.07 3.12
CA THR A 159 19.65 1.19 4.59
C THR A 159 19.09 2.53 5.03
N ARG A 160 19.53 3.63 4.41
CA ARG A 160 19.06 4.97 4.76
C ARG A 160 17.55 5.15 4.51
N LEU A 161 17.04 4.58 3.43
CA LEU A 161 15.61 4.57 3.10
C LEU A 161 14.80 3.87 4.17
N PHE A 162 15.24 2.68 4.58
CA PHE A 162 14.62 1.92 5.65
C PHE A 162 14.59 2.72 6.96
N ASP A 163 15.77 3.22 7.40
CA ASP A 163 15.91 3.96 8.65
C ASP A 163 15.06 5.24 8.66
N THR A 164 15.05 5.98 7.55
CA THR A 164 14.29 7.23 7.44
C THR A 164 12.79 6.97 7.46
N LEU A 165 12.30 5.93 6.78
CA LEU A 165 10.88 5.56 6.82
C LEU A 165 10.45 5.11 8.22
N LEU A 166 11.30 4.36 8.91
CA LEU A 166 11.05 3.97 10.31
C LEU A 166 11.02 5.19 11.23
N GLU A 167 11.99 6.10 11.11
CA GLU A 167 12.04 7.33 11.91
C GLU A 167 10.78 8.19 11.71
N LEU A 168 10.33 8.37 10.46
CA LEU A 168 9.13 9.16 10.18
C LEU A 168 7.87 8.56 10.81
N ILE A 169 7.75 7.23 10.83
CA ILE A 169 6.65 6.54 11.51
C ILE A 169 6.70 6.78 13.02
N LEU A 170 7.89 6.69 13.62
CA LEU A 170 8.07 6.91 15.06
C LEU A 170 7.77 8.36 15.45
N ARG A 171 8.13 9.32 14.59
CA ARG A 171 7.82 10.74 14.77
C ARG A 171 6.32 11.02 14.62
N GLU A 172 5.68 10.44 13.60
CA GLU A 172 4.22 10.56 13.44
C GLU A 172 3.47 9.98 14.65
N ARG A 173 3.94 8.84 15.20
CA ARG A 173 3.37 8.25 16.42
C ARG A 173 3.52 9.16 17.65
N SER A 174 4.56 9.98 17.67
CA SER A 174 4.83 10.98 18.71
C SER A 174 4.08 12.30 18.48
N ASP A 175 3.07 12.28 17.59
CA ASP A 175 2.24 13.42 17.19
C ASP A 175 3.04 14.57 16.54
N GLU A 176 4.23 14.27 16.01
CA GLU A 176 4.99 15.23 15.21
C GLU A 176 4.43 15.33 13.79
N ALA A 177 4.38 16.54 13.25
CA ALA A 177 3.99 16.77 11.88
C ALA A 177 5.06 16.23 10.90
N ILE A 178 4.68 15.27 10.08
CA ILE A 178 5.51 14.71 9.02
C ILE A 178 4.90 14.95 7.63
N ASN A 179 5.74 14.87 6.59
CA ASN A 179 5.26 14.91 5.22
C ASN A 179 4.78 13.52 4.76
N ARG A 180 3.49 13.25 4.97
CA ARG A 180 2.84 11.99 4.61
C ARG A 180 2.89 11.68 3.11
N ASP A 181 2.88 12.71 2.26
CA ASP A 181 2.97 12.53 0.82
C ASP A 181 4.31 11.93 0.41
N LEU A 182 5.40 12.25 1.11
CA LEU A 182 6.70 11.63 0.85
C LEU A 182 6.71 10.15 1.19
N ILE A 183 6.14 9.74 2.33
CA ILE A 183 6.01 8.31 2.68
C ILE A 183 5.22 7.60 1.59
N ARG A 184 4.00 8.10 1.30
CA ARG A 184 3.12 7.48 0.30
C ARG A 184 3.79 7.37 -1.08
N ASN A 185 4.44 8.43 -1.56
CA ASN A 185 5.14 8.41 -2.85
C ASN A 185 6.32 7.43 -2.86
N THR A 186 7.03 7.33 -1.74
CA THR A 186 8.14 6.39 -1.57
C THR A 186 7.66 4.94 -1.55
N ILE A 187 6.60 4.64 -0.79
CA ILE A 187 5.97 3.32 -0.78
C ILE A 187 5.43 2.96 -2.16
N GLN A 188 4.79 3.91 -2.85
CA GLN A 188 4.34 3.71 -4.24
C GLN A 188 5.50 3.42 -5.19
N MET A 189 6.64 4.11 -5.05
CA MET A 189 7.85 3.78 -5.83
C MET A 189 8.30 2.34 -5.57
N LEU A 190 8.36 1.89 -4.32
CA LEU A 190 8.76 0.51 -4.00
C LEU A 190 7.79 -0.51 -4.60
N MET A 191 6.48 -0.23 -4.56
CA MET A 191 5.45 -1.05 -5.20
C MET A 191 5.59 -1.07 -6.74
N ASP A 192 5.87 0.08 -7.36
CA ASP A 192 6.09 0.21 -8.82
C ASP A 192 7.26 -0.67 -9.30
N LEU A 193 8.25 -0.95 -8.43
CA LEU A 193 9.41 -1.82 -8.72
C LEU A 193 9.13 -3.31 -8.55
N GLY A 194 7.93 -3.68 -8.08
CA GLY A 194 7.46 -5.05 -8.01
C GLY A 194 7.69 -5.74 -6.65
N SER A 195 7.16 -6.96 -6.54
CA SER A 195 7.11 -7.71 -5.27
C SER A 195 8.49 -8.09 -4.72
N SER A 196 9.50 -8.27 -5.57
CA SER A 196 10.86 -8.53 -5.09
C SER A 196 11.39 -7.36 -4.26
N VAL A 197 11.04 -6.12 -4.62
CA VAL A 197 11.50 -4.93 -3.91
C VAL A 197 10.57 -4.61 -2.75
N TYR A 198 9.28 -4.44 -3.01
CA TYR A 198 8.35 -4.04 -1.96
C TYR A 198 8.20 -5.12 -0.89
N GLN A 199 7.93 -6.38 -1.27
CA GLN A 199 7.60 -7.41 -0.27
C GLN A 199 8.85 -8.01 0.39
N GLN A 200 9.88 -8.34 -0.41
CA GLN A 200 11.06 -9.04 0.12
C GLN A 200 12.09 -8.09 0.72
N ASP A 201 12.42 -6.99 0.02
CA ASP A 201 13.48 -6.09 0.47
C ASP A 201 12.99 -5.06 1.50
N PHE A 202 11.68 -4.79 1.57
CA PHE A 202 11.12 -3.77 2.44
C PHE A 202 10.08 -4.30 3.43
N GLU A 203 8.88 -4.69 3.00
CA GLU A 203 7.72 -5.03 3.85
C GLU A 203 8.08 -6.05 4.94
N LYS A 204 8.68 -7.19 4.56
CA LYS A 204 9.05 -8.24 5.51
C LYS A 204 10.09 -7.75 6.54
N PRO A 205 11.28 -7.26 6.15
CA PRO A 205 12.24 -6.70 7.11
C PRO A 205 11.66 -5.56 7.97
N PHE A 206 10.79 -4.74 7.37
CA PHE A 206 10.20 -3.61 8.06
C PHE A 206 9.24 -4.06 9.16
N LEU A 207 8.43 -5.08 8.88
CA LEU A 207 7.53 -5.69 9.86
C LEU A 207 8.29 -6.43 10.97
N GLU A 208 9.44 -7.04 10.66
CA GLU A 208 10.31 -7.68 11.65
C GLU A 208 10.83 -6.68 12.71
N VAL A 209 11.01 -5.41 12.33
CA VAL A 209 11.43 -4.33 13.24
C VAL A 209 10.25 -3.62 13.90
N LEU A 210 9.19 -3.33 13.13
CA LEU A 210 8.02 -2.58 13.62
C LEU A 210 7.20 -3.39 14.63
N THR A 211 7.05 -4.70 14.42
CA THR A 211 6.19 -5.55 15.25
C THR A 211 6.69 -5.65 16.70
N PRO A 212 7.99 -5.92 16.98
CA PRO A 212 8.52 -5.83 18.34
C PRO A 212 8.35 -4.45 18.96
N HIS A 213 8.64 -3.38 18.23
CA HIS A 213 8.49 -2.00 18.75
C HIS A 213 7.05 -1.71 19.20
N LEU A 214 6.07 -2.12 18.39
CA LEU A 214 4.67 -1.98 18.70
C LEU A 214 4.29 -2.79 19.96
N ARG A 215 4.74 -4.04 20.05
CA ARG A 215 4.48 -4.89 21.22
C ARG A 215 5.13 -4.34 22.48
N ASP A 216 6.35 -3.84 22.40
CA ASP A 216 7.06 -3.30 23.55
C ASP A 216 6.43 -2.00 24.05
N THR A 217 5.99 -1.13 23.12
CA THR A 217 5.18 0.05 23.44
C THR A 217 3.87 -0.35 24.12
N GLY A 218 3.16 -1.34 23.58
CA GLY A 218 1.93 -1.85 24.18
C GLY A 218 2.15 -2.41 25.58
N LYS A 219 3.23 -3.18 25.79
CA LYS A 219 3.59 -3.73 27.10
C LYS A 219 3.81 -2.65 28.16
N GLN A 220 4.37 -1.50 27.78
CA GLN A 220 4.52 -0.38 28.71
C GLN A 220 3.17 0.09 29.26
N ILE A 221 2.11 0.07 28.44
CA ILE A 221 0.73 0.38 28.88
C ILE A 221 0.22 -0.70 29.86
N LEU A 222 0.51 -1.97 29.58
CA LEU A 222 0.14 -3.12 30.43
C LEU A 222 0.83 -3.11 31.80
N THR A 223 2.04 -2.57 31.90
CA THR A 223 2.81 -2.53 33.14
C THR A 223 2.61 -1.26 33.97
N ASP A 224 1.93 -0.25 33.45
CA ASP A 224 1.71 1.03 34.13
C ASP A 224 0.73 0.87 35.31
N PRO A 225 1.21 0.98 36.58
CA PRO A 225 0.35 0.78 37.75
C PRO A 225 -0.74 1.83 37.90
N GLY A 226 -0.57 3.01 37.30
CA GLY A 226 -1.58 4.07 37.29
C GLY A 226 -2.74 3.69 36.37
N LYS A 227 -2.44 3.25 35.16
CA LYS A 227 -3.46 2.85 34.17
C LYS A 227 -4.22 1.60 34.59
N LEU A 228 -3.56 0.65 35.25
CA LEU A 228 -4.22 -0.56 35.77
C LEU A 228 -5.26 -0.29 36.86
N LYS A 229 -5.26 0.89 37.49
CA LYS A 229 -6.30 1.29 38.47
C LYS A 229 -7.58 1.80 37.82
N ASN A 230 -7.52 2.17 36.53
CA ASN A 230 -8.64 2.71 35.79
C ASN A 230 -8.88 1.87 34.52
N PRO A 231 -9.72 0.82 34.61
CA PRO A 231 -9.98 -0.10 33.51
C PRO A 231 -10.40 0.58 32.20
N VAL A 232 -11.20 1.65 32.27
CA VAL A 232 -11.69 2.35 31.09
C VAL A 232 -10.59 3.18 30.45
N GLU A 233 -9.80 3.89 31.24
CA GLU A 233 -8.63 4.64 30.75
C GLU A 233 -7.57 3.70 30.16
N PHE A 234 -7.38 2.52 30.75
CA PHE A 234 -6.52 1.47 30.22
C PHE A 234 -6.94 1.05 28.81
N VAL A 235 -8.22 0.66 28.62
CA VAL A 235 -8.75 0.25 27.31
C VAL A 235 -8.68 1.41 26.32
N GLN A 236 -8.99 2.64 26.76
CA GLN A 236 -8.90 3.82 25.91
C GLN A 236 -7.46 4.09 25.44
N CYS A 237 -6.45 3.88 26.30
CA CYS A 237 -5.04 4.00 25.90
C CYS A 237 -4.65 2.98 24.82
N LEU A 238 -5.09 1.72 24.96
CA LEU A 238 -4.85 0.68 23.96
C LEU A 238 -5.49 1.03 22.61
N LEU A 239 -6.74 1.50 22.63
CA LEU A 239 -7.44 1.96 21.43
C LEU A 239 -6.73 3.15 20.79
N ASN A 240 -6.27 4.12 21.58
CA ASN A 240 -5.56 5.29 21.07
C ASN A 240 -4.22 4.91 20.40
N GLU A 241 -3.47 3.95 20.97
CA GLU A 241 -2.26 3.47 20.33
C GLU A 241 -2.57 2.68 19.04
N LYS A 242 -3.62 1.85 19.02
CA LYS A 242 -4.08 1.21 17.77
C LYS A 242 -4.41 2.25 16.70
N ASP A 243 -5.22 3.25 17.06
CA ASP A 243 -5.67 4.30 16.15
C ASP A 243 -4.47 5.10 15.57
N LYS A 244 -3.37 5.26 16.32
CA LYS A 244 -2.13 5.87 15.80
C LYS A 244 -1.51 5.03 14.68
N TYR A 245 -1.31 3.74 14.90
CA TYR A 245 -0.75 2.85 13.89
C TYR A 245 -1.70 2.67 12.69
N ASP A 246 -3.01 2.57 12.92
CA ASP A 246 -4.00 2.52 11.84
C ASP A 246 -3.89 3.75 10.92
N ARG A 247 -3.76 4.95 11.48
CA ARG A 247 -3.57 6.18 10.69
C ARG A 247 -2.30 6.12 9.85
N ILE A 248 -1.19 5.66 10.44
CA ILE A 248 0.09 5.53 9.75
C ILE A 248 -0.02 4.51 8.59
N ILE A 249 -0.65 3.36 8.83
CA ILE A 249 -0.83 2.29 7.82
C ILE A 249 -1.76 2.78 6.69
N ASN A 250 -2.86 3.45 7.02
CA ASN A 250 -3.81 3.97 6.05
C ASN A 250 -3.19 5.06 5.15
N LEU A 251 -2.47 6.02 5.75
CA LEU A 251 -1.96 7.19 5.04
C LEU A 251 -0.61 6.93 4.36
N GLY A 252 0.26 6.15 5.01
CA GLY A 252 1.62 5.89 4.55
C GLY A 252 1.75 4.65 3.66
N PHE A 253 1.02 3.58 3.98
CA PHE A 253 1.16 2.26 3.34
C PHE A 253 -0.02 1.89 2.44
N GLY A 254 -0.94 2.82 2.17
CA GLY A 254 -2.09 2.56 1.30
C GLY A 254 -3.06 1.51 1.86
N ASN A 255 -3.14 1.39 3.19
CA ASN A 255 -3.93 0.37 3.89
C ASN A 255 -3.52 -1.08 3.52
N ASP A 256 -2.21 -1.33 3.53
CA ASP A 256 -1.65 -2.65 3.28
C ASP A 256 -2.15 -3.69 4.30
N ASN A 257 -2.73 -4.78 3.79
CA ASN A 257 -3.32 -5.84 4.62
C ASN A 257 -2.29 -6.58 5.48
N THR A 258 -1.03 -6.71 5.03
CA THR A 258 0.02 -7.37 5.82
C THR A 258 0.34 -6.56 7.07
N PHE A 259 0.43 -5.24 6.92
CA PHE A 259 0.64 -4.32 8.03
C PHE A 259 -0.56 -4.29 8.98
N GLN A 260 -1.78 -4.26 8.45
CA GLN A 260 -3.01 -4.35 9.26
C GLN A 260 -3.06 -5.65 10.07
N ASN A 261 -2.74 -6.78 9.44
CA ASN A 261 -2.71 -8.08 10.11
C ASN A 261 -1.64 -8.13 11.20
N ALA A 262 -0.46 -7.55 10.98
CA ALA A 262 0.60 -7.48 12.00
C ALA A 262 0.20 -6.61 13.20
N LEU A 263 -0.47 -5.48 12.96
CA LEU A 263 -1.05 -4.62 14.00
C LEU A 263 -2.11 -5.36 14.81
N ASN A 264 -3.08 -5.97 14.14
CA ASN A 264 -4.17 -6.71 14.78
C ASN A 264 -3.65 -7.89 15.60
N SER A 265 -2.74 -8.69 15.02
CA SER A 265 -2.11 -9.83 15.73
C SER A 265 -1.30 -9.40 16.94
N SER A 266 -0.71 -8.20 16.89
CA SER A 266 0.05 -7.68 18.03
C SER A 266 -0.85 -7.13 19.12
N LEU A 267 -1.96 -6.48 18.76
CA LEU A 267 -2.96 -6.05 19.72
C LEU A 267 -3.66 -7.24 20.39
N GLU A 268 -3.97 -8.30 19.63
CA GLU A 268 -4.48 -9.56 20.17
C GLU A 268 -3.50 -10.17 21.17
N TYR A 269 -2.21 -10.25 20.83
CA TYR A 269 -1.17 -10.70 21.75
C TYR A 269 -1.14 -9.85 23.03
N LEU A 270 -1.20 -8.52 22.91
CA LEU A 270 -1.15 -7.60 24.05
C LEU A 270 -2.37 -7.73 24.98
N ILE A 271 -3.57 -7.84 24.41
CA ILE A 271 -4.81 -8.02 25.17
C ILE A 271 -4.76 -9.31 25.99
N ASN A 272 -4.28 -10.40 25.39
CA ASN A 272 -4.22 -11.70 26.07
C ASN A 272 -3.02 -11.85 27.03
N LEU A 273 -2.10 -10.89 27.08
CA LEU A 273 -1.05 -10.87 28.11
C LEU A 273 -1.59 -10.48 29.50
N ASN A 274 -2.67 -9.71 29.58
CA ASN A 274 -3.27 -9.30 30.84
C ASN A 274 -4.59 -10.05 31.08
N PRO A 275 -4.67 -10.95 32.07
CA PRO A 275 -5.87 -11.75 32.33
C PRO A 275 -7.06 -10.92 32.80
N ARG A 276 -6.88 -9.64 33.16
CA ARG A 276 -7.96 -8.72 33.52
C ARG A 276 -8.60 -8.02 32.32
N CYS A 277 -8.05 -8.18 31.11
CA CYS A 277 -8.62 -7.55 29.91
C CYS A 277 -10.10 -7.88 29.67
N PRO A 278 -10.60 -9.12 29.88
CA PRO A 278 -12.04 -9.40 29.77
C PRO A 278 -12.91 -8.51 30.67
N GLU A 279 -12.52 -8.34 31.93
CA GLU A 279 -13.19 -7.45 32.88
C GLU A 279 -13.09 -5.99 32.43
N PHE A 280 -11.89 -5.55 32.03
CA PHE A 280 -11.65 -4.16 31.66
C PHE A 280 -12.40 -3.74 30.41
N ILE A 281 -12.49 -4.61 29.40
CA ILE A 281 -13.28 -4.36 28.19
C ILE A 281 -14.77 -4.33 28.54
N SER A 282 -15.24 -5.18 29.45
CA SER A 282 -16.62 -5.15 29.93
C SER A 282 -16.97 -3.85 30.67
N LEU A 283 -16.09 -3.39 31.56
CA LEU A 283 -16.22 -2.09 32.25
C LEU A 283 -16.15 -0.90 31.28
N PHE A 284 -15.30 -0.99 30.26
CA PHE A 284 -15.24 0.02 29.20
C PHE A 284 -16.57 0.09 28.44
N ALA A 285 -17.13 -1.06 28.03
CA ALA A 285 -18.42 -1.11 27.36
C ALA A 285 -19.54 -0.53 28.26
N ASP A 286 -19.57 -0.92 29.53
CA ASP A 286 -20.50 -0.44 30.54
C ASP A 286 -20.47 1.09 30.69
N GLU A 287 -19.28 1.67 30.91
CA GLU A 287 -19.14 3.13 31.06
C GLU A 287 -19.55 3.87 29.78
N LYS A 288 -19.20 3.35 28.60
CA LYS A 288 -19.60 3.97 27.33
C LYS A 288 -21.12 3.94 27.15
N LEU A 289 -21.78 2.82 27.42
CA LEU A 289 -23.23 2.70 27.32
C LEU A 289 -23.96 3.63 28.31
N GLN A 290 -23.45 3.78 29.54
CA GLN A 290 -23.99 4.74 30.51
C GLN A 290 -23.81 6.20 30.06
N LYS A 291 -22.60 6.56 29.58
CA LYS A 291 -22.27 7.94 29.17
C LYS A 291 -22.95 8.39 27.88
N LEU A 292 -23.23 7.48 26.96
CA LEU A 292 -24.02 7.75 25.76
C LEU A 292 -25.43 8.28 26.08
N GLY A 293 -25.90 8.07 27.31
CA GLY A 293 -27.18 8.57 27.80
C GLY A 293 -27.19 9.91 28.55
N LEU A 294 -26.06 10.30 29.15
CA LEU A 294 -26.00 11.46 30.05
C LEU A 294 -25.89 12.79 29.30
N LYS A 295 -25.53 12.76 28.01
CA LYS A 295 -25.62 13.94 27.15
C LYS A 295 -27.03 14.01 26.58
N GLY A 296 -27.90 14.77 27.23
CA GLY A 296 -29.25 15.13 26.76
C GLY A 296 -29.27 15.95 25.45
N GLY A 297 -28.57 15.50 24.42
CA GLY A 297 -28.46 16.14 23.12
C GLY A 297 -27.18 15.75 22.38
N VAL A 298 -27.35 15.15 21.20
CA VAL A 298 -26.38 15.08 20.09
C VAL A 298 -25.14 14.16 20.28
N THR A 299 -25.32 12.91 20.68
CA THR A 299 -24.44 11.83 20.16
C THR A 299 -25.15 11.24 18.95
N SER A 300 -24.52 11.27 17.77
CA SER A 300 -25.15 10.70 16.58
C SER A 300 -25.22 9.17 16.72
N GLU A 301 -26.23 8.55 16.09
CA GLU A 301 -26.31 7.09 16.00
C GLU A 301 -25.01 6.50 15.42
N GLU A 302 -24.35 7.24 14.53
CA GLU A 302 -23.03 6.89 13.96
C GLU A 302 -21.93 6.82 15.03
N GLU A 303 -21.88 7.78 15.97
CA GLU A 303 -20.89 7.77 17.06
C GLU A 303 -21.11 6.58 18.01
N VAL A 304 -22.37 6.21 18.26
CA VAL A 304 -22.72 5.03 19.04
C VAL A 304 -22.17 3.78 18.36
N GLU A 305 -22.47 3.60 17.07
CA GLU A 305 -22.04 2.42 16.32
C GLU A 305 -20.51 2.31 16.24
N ILE A 306 -19.78 3.43 16.08
CA ILE A 306 -18.30 3.43 16.13
C ILE A 306 -17.78 2.89 17.47
N VAL A 307 -18.41 3.27 18.59
CA VAL A 307 -18.01 2.78 19.91
C VAL A 307 -18.33 1.30 20.06
N LEU A 308 -19.50 0.85 19.62
CA LEU A 308 -19.88 -0.57 19.66
C LEU A 308 -18.94 -1.42 18.81
N ASP A 309 -18.56 -0.97 17.62
CA ASP A 309 -17.61 -1.67 16.76
C ASP A 309 -16.23 -1.78 17.41
N LYS A 310 -15.77 -0.74 18.13
CA LYS A 310 -14.52 -0.82 18.92
C LYS A 310 -14.61 -1.86 20.04
N VAL A 311 -15.75 -1.93 20.75
CA VAL A 311 -15.96 -2.96 21.79
C VAL A 311 -15.95 -4.36 21.19
N ILE A 312 -16.65 -4.56 20.07
CA ILE A 312 -16.72 -5.86 19.38
C ILE A 312 -15.35 -6.27 18.83
N MET A 313 -14.59 -5.32 18.27
CA MET A 313 -13.23 -5.57 17.82
C MET A 313 -12.31 -6.03 18.97
N LEU A 314 -12.36 -5.35 20.13
CA LEU A 314 -11.60 -5.76 21.32
C LEU A 314 -12.05 -7.12 21.85
N PHE A 315 -13.35 -7.39 21.86
CA PHE A 315 -13.92 -8.68 22.23
C PHE A 315 -13.48 -9.80 21.28
N GLY A 316 -13.38 -9.50 19.98
CA GLY A 316 -12.90 -10.43 18.96
C GLY A 316 -11.48 -10.93 19.24
N TYR A 317 -10.64 -10.10 19.86
CA TYR A 317 -9.27 -10.45 20.25
C TYR A 317 -9.17 -11.28 21.55
N LEU A 318 -10.23 -11.40 22.34
CA LEU A 318 -10.18 -12.16 23.59
C LEU A 318 -10.14 -13.66 23.35
N GLN A 319 -9.23 -14.36 24.03
CA GLN A 319 -9.25 -15.82 24.14
C GLN A 319 -10.31 -16.28 25.16
N GLU A 320 -10.35 -15.65 26.32
CA GLU A 320 -11.28 -15.97 27.42
C GLU A 320 -12.63 -15.23 27.27
N LYS A 321 -13.37 -15.53 26.18
CA LYS A 321 -14.66 -14.87 25.88
C LYS A 321 -15.74 -15.14 26.92
N ASP A 322 -15.70 -16.30 27.58
CA ASP A 322 -16.64 -16.66 28.64
C ASP A 322 -16.46 -15.80 29.89
N LEU A 323 -15.22 -15.44 30.25
CA LEU A 323 -14.97 -14.49 31.35
C LEU A 323 -15.57 -13.12 31.04
N PHE A 324 -15.39 -12.62 29.81
CA PHE A 324 -16.02 -11.36 29.38
C PHE A 324 -17.54 -11.44 29.52
N LYS A 325 -18.16 -12.54 29.09
CA LYS A 325 -19.62 -12.75 29.20
C LYS A 325 -20.10 -12.64 30.65
N GLU A 326 -19.41 -13.27 31.59
CA GLU A 326 -19.79 -13.23 33.01
C GLU A 326 -19.72 -11.81 33.58
N TYR A 327 -18.64 -11.06 33.30
CA TYR A 327 -18.54 -9.67 33.71
C TYR A 327 -19.61 -8.79 33.04
N TYR A 328 -19.81 -8.95 31.72
CA TYR A 328 -20.80 -8.18 30.97
C TYR A 328 -22.22 -8.43 31.49
N LYS A 329 -22.56 -9.68 31.79
CA LYS A 329 -23.84 -10.07 32.39
C LYS A 329 -24.08 -9.37 33.73
N GLN A 330 -23.06 -9.29 34.59
CA GLN A 330 -23.14 -8.60 35.88
C GLN A 330 -23.38 -7.09 35.70
N HIS A 331 -22.60 -6.44 34.84
CA HIS A 331 -22.77 -5.01 34.57
C HIS A 331 -24.11 -4.69 33.90
N LEU A 332 -24.55 -5.52 32.93
CA LEU A 332 -25.86 -5.38 32.30
C LEU A 332 -26.98 -5.47 33.35
N ALA A 333 -26.96 -6.49 34.21
CA ALA A 333 -27.97 -6.64 35.26
C ALA A 333 -27.99 -5.43 36.21
N GLN A 334 -26.82 -4.90 36.59
CA GLN A 334 -26.73 -3.70 37.43
C GLN A 334 -27.32 -2.47 36.73
N ARG A 335 -26.97 -2.21 35.46
CA ARG A 335 -27.51 -1.09 34.68
C ARG A 335 -29.03 -1.16 34.56
N LEU A 336 -29.57 -2.34 34.25
CA LEU A 336 -31.01 -2.56 34.13
C LEU A 336 -31.74 -2.36 35.46
N LEU A 337 -31.16 -2.79 36.59
CA LEU A 337 -31.76 -2.63 37.92
C LEU A 337 -31.72 -1.19 38.44
N LEU A 338 -30.63 -0.46 38.17
CA LEU A 338 -30.46 0.93 38.63
C LEU A 338 -31.19 1.93 37.73
N GLY A 339 -31.74 1.49 36.60
CA GLY A 339 -32.32 2.38 35.58
C GLY A 339 -31.27 3.27 34.91
N GLU A 340 -30.00 2.86 34.96
CA GLU A 340 -28.86 3.59 34.37
C GLU A 340 -28.65 3.22 32.90
N SER A 341 -29.39 2.24 32.36
CA SER A 341 -29.43 1.95 30.93
C SER A 341 -30.26 3.02 30.20
N VAL A 342 -29.60 3.86 29.40
CA VAL A 342 -30.25 5.04 28.81
C VAL A 342 -30.65 4.85 27.35
N SER A 343 -30.13 3.83 26.65
CA SER A 343 -30.52 3.50 25.28
C SER A 343 -30.71 2.00 25.09
N ASP A 344 -31.97 1.57 25.08
CA ASP A 344 -32.34 0.19 24.79
C ASP A 344 -31.85 -0.25 23.40
N ASP A 345 -31.78 0.68 22.45
CA ASP A 345 -31.33 0.41 21.09
C ASP A 345 -29.82 0.13 21.03
N ALA A 346 -29.00 0.87 21.79
CA ALA A 346 -27.56 0.61 21.87
C ALA A 346 -27.25 -0.75 22.52
N GLU A 347 -27.99 -1.10 23.59
CA GLU A 347 -27.88 -2.41 24.25
C GLU A 347 -28.27 -3.56 23.33
N ARG A 348 -29.41 -3.42 22.62
CA ARG A 348 -29.85 -4.39 21.61
C ARG A 348 -28.83 -4.54 20.48
N SER A 349 -28.27 -3.43 19.98
CA SER A 349 -27.25 -3.44 18.93
C SER A 349 -26.00 -4.20 19.39
N LEU A 350 -25.51 -3.95 20.60
CA LEU A 350 -24.34 -4.65 21.14
C LEU A 350 -24.58 -6.15 21.32
N ILE A 351 -25.72 -6.55 21.89
CA ILE A 351 -26.09 -7.98 22.04
C ILE A 351 -26.18 -8.66 20.67
N LEU A 352 -26.76 -7.97 19.67
CA LEU A 352 -26.86 -8.50 18.31
C LEU A 352 -25.48 -8.69 17.67
N LYS A 353 -24.56 -7.73 17.83
CA LYS A 353 -23.18 -7.87 17.32
C LYS A 353 -22.44 -9.03 18.02
N LEU A 354 -22.58 -9.17 19.35
CA LEU A 354 -22.02 -10.32 20.09
C LEU A 354 -22.59 -11.66 19.59
N LYS A 355 -23.88 -11.69 19.23
CA LYS A 355 -24.53 -12.88 18.65
C LYS A 355 -23.97 -13.22 17.27
N THR A 356 -23.67 -12.22 16.44
CA THR A 356 -23.02 -12.44 15.15
C THR A 356 -21.63 -13.04 15.31
N GLU A 357 -20.86 -12.57 16.31
CA GLU A 357 -19.50 -13.05 16.57
C GLU A 357 -19.43 -14.46 17.21
N CYS A 358 -20.31 -14.77 18.16
CA CYS A 358 -20.21 -15.99 18.99
C CYS A 358 -21.42 -16.93 18.90
N GLY A 359 -22.46 -16.56 18.15
CA GLY A 359 -23.66 -17.35 17.97
C GLY A 359 -24.66 -17.27 19.14
N TYR A 360 -25.81 -17.89 18.94
CA TYR A 360 -26.97 -17.81 19.85
C TYR A 360 -26.70 -18.38 21.26
N GLN A 361 -25.91 -19.44 21.37
CA GLN A 361 -25.63 -20.08 22.67
C GLN A 361 -24.87 -19.14 23.62
N PHE A 362 -24.06 -18.24 23.06
CA PHE A 362 -23.32 -17.25 23.84
C PHE A 362 -24.26 -16.19 24.42
N THR A 363 -25.17 -15.64 23.60
CA THR A 363 -26.03 -14.49 23.95
C THR A 363 -27.37 -14.84 24.58
N SER A 364 -27.81 -16.11 24.57
CA SER A 364 -29.15 -16.53 25.04
C SER A 364 -29.54 -16.00 26.42
N GLU A 365 -28.61 -16.03 27.38
CA GLU A 365 -28.83 -15.52 28.73
C GLU A 365 -28.90 -13.99 28.77
N LEU A 366 -28.09 -13.29 27.98
CA LEU A 366 -28.09 -11.82 27.89
C LEU A 366 -29.40 -11.33 27.24
N GLU A 367 -29.83 -11.99 26.16
CA GLU A 367 -31.10 -11.74 25.48
C GLU A 367 -32.28 -11.98 26.44
N GLY A 368 -32.22 -13.06 27.24
CA GLY A 368 -33.23 -13.37 28.25
C GLY A 368 -33.35 -12.30 29.33
N LEU A 369 -32.22 -11.86 29.89
CA LEU A 369 -32.18 -10.79 30.90
C LEU A 369 -32.76 -9.47 30.34
N PHE A 370 -32.34 -9.09 29.14
CA PHE A 370 -32.80 -7.86 28.51
C PHE A 370 -34.30 -7.91 28.15
N THR A 371 -34.78 -9.04 27.64
CA THR A 371 -36.20 -9.22 27.30
C THR A 371 -37.10 -9.15 28.55
N GLU A 372 -36.65 -9.73 29.66
CA GLU A 372 -37.40 -9.70 30.92
C GLU A 372 -37.51 -8.27 31.48
N TYR A 373 -36.42 -7.50 31.42
CA TYR A 373 -36.44 -6.08 31.78
C TYR A 373 -37.43 -5.28 30.93
N MET A 374 -37.40 -5.40 29.60
CA MET A 374 -38.31 -4.68 28.71
C MET A 374 -39.78 -4.95 29.04
N LYS A 375 -40.11 -6.20 29.37
CA LYS A 375 -41.47 -6.57 29.79
C LYS A 375 -41.87 -5.89 31.10
N GLN A 376 -41.01 -5.91 32.10
CA GLN A 376 -41.30 -5.30 33.40
C GLN A 376 -41.49 -3.78 33.31
N ASN A 377 -40.69 -3.10 32.49
CA ASN A 377 -40.79 -1.65 32.31
C ASN A 377 -42.02 -1.23 31.49
N THR A 378 -42.37 -2.00 30.44
CA THR A 378 -43.58 -1.74 29.63
C THR A 378 -44.86 -1.91 30.46
N ILE A 379 -44.86 -2.84 31.43
CA ILE A 379 -46.00 -3.05 32.35
C ILE A 379 -46.09 -1.90 33.37
N ALA A 380 -44.96 -1.31 33.78
CA ALA A 380 -44.92 -0.19 34.74
C ALA A 380 -45.37 1.15 34.14
N GLU A 381 -45.12 1.41 32.85
CA GLU A 381 -45.57 2.63 32.15
C GLU A 381 -47.04 2.58 31.70
N GLY A 382 -47.66 1.40 31.72
CA GLY A 382 -49.08 1.18 31.38
C GLY A 382 -50.07 1.40 32.53
N HIS A 383 -49.58 1.85 33.70
CA HIS A 383 -50.35 2.18 34.90
C HIS A 383 -50.05 3.62 35.33
#